data_AF-A0A024UJS7-F1
#
_entry.id   AF-A0A024UJS7-F1
#
_cell.length_a   1.000
_cell.length_b   1.000
_cell.length_c   1.000
_cell.angle_alpha   90.00
_cell.angle_beta   90.00
_cell.angle_gamma   90.00
#
_symmetry.space_group_name_H-M   'P 1'
#
loop_
_entity.id
_entity.type
_entity.pdbx_description
1 polymer ?
#
loop_
_entity_poly.entity_id
_entity_poly.type
_entity_poly.pdbx_seq_one_letter_code
_entity_poly.pdbx_strand_id
1 'polypeptide(L)'
;MYWDLNVPTAAIAVDQQSHYLAEVARLGIGGIALNVESDMTTAPPSLDDVQPWEIKQSKKTKPQLHGLRIVDGGHALPSALPDGHVRQLKRVTLQCEDMNALRSLNTNKIVQAYDIVAVEALSGRVFQYLCEHADVDLISFDMTCRLPFQLRKPMVDLAIKRGIYFEVKYMQALGGTLRGKVACRLIHFQTRAAGATSSPMPAASSV
;
A
#
# COMPACT_ATOMS: atom_id res chain seq x y z
N MET A 1 -11.96 9.17 1.54
CA MET A 1 -10.62 9.57 2.01
C MET A 1 -9.60 8.82 1.17
N TYR A 2 -8.67 9.51 0.53
CA TYR A 2 -7.67 8.89 -0.35
C TYR A 2 -6.43 8.46 0.45
N TRP A 3 -5.79 7.38 0.01
CA TRP A 3 -4.58 6.83 0.61
C TRP A 3 -3.55 6.58 -0.49
N ASP A 4 -2.30 6.95 -0.23
CA ASP A 4 -1.17 6.53 -1.06
C ASP A 4 -0.49 5.32 -0.41
N LEU A 5 -0.50 4.18 -1.08
CA LEU A 5 0.02 2.93 -0.51
C LEU A 5 1.47 2.64 -0.90
N ASN A 6 2.11 3.48 -1.71
CA ASN A 6 3.42 3.17 -2.28
C ASN A 6 4.33 4.41 -2.32
N VAL A 7 4.68 4.91 -1.14
CA VAL A 7 5.63 6.02 -0.98
C VAL A 7 7.03 5.43 -0.71
N PRO A 8 7.96 5.44 -1.70
CA PRO A 8 9.28 4.84 -1.52
C PRO A 8 10.12 5.64 -0.53
N THR A 9 10.51 5.02 0.59
CA THR A 9 11.30 5.70 1.63
C THR A 9 12.72 6.04 1.17
N ALA A 10 13.34 5.16 0.39
CA ALA A 10 14.71 5.36 -0.11
C ALA A 10 14.83 6.46 -1.18
N ALA A 11 13.75 6.78 -1.89
CA ALA A 11 13.78 7.77 -2.97
C ALA A 11 13.58 9.21 -2.49
N ILE A 12 13.05 9.41 -1.28
CA ILE A 12 12.76 10.74 -0.73
C ILE A 12 13.80 11.09 0.34
N ALA A 13 14.64 12.07 0.03
CA ALA A 13 15.64 12.58 0.94
C ALA A 13 15.00 13.19 2.22
N VAL A 14 15.70 13.07 3.36
CA VAL A 14 15.17 13.42 4.69
C VAL A 14 14.75 14.89 4.80
N ASP A 15 15.38 15.78 4.03
CA ASP A 15 15.01 17.20 3.92
C ASP A 15 13.68 17.42 3.20
N GLN A 16 13.34 16.55 2.23
CA GLN A 16 12.14 16.66 1.40
C GLN A 16 10.90 16.01 2.02
N GLN A 17 11.07 15.08 2.97
CA GLN A 17 9.98 14.33 3.61
C GLN A 17 8.92 15.26 4.25
N SER A 18 9.36 16.33 4.92
CA SER A 18 8.46 17.30 5.54
C SER A 18 7.61 18.07 4.53
N HIS A 19 8.20 18.44 3.39
CA HIS A 19 7.49 19.12 2.30
C HIS A 19 6.50 18.17 1.64
N TYR A 20 6.89 16.92 1.42
CA TYR A 20 6.00 15.89 0.88
C TYR A 20 4.76 15.70 1.76
N LEU A 21 4.93 15.54 3.08
CA LEU A 21 3.81 15.42 4.02
C LEU A 21 2.88 16.64 3.99
N ALA A 22 3.44 17.85 3.94
CA ALA A 22 2.63 19.07 3.85
C ALA A 22 1.79 19.11 2.57
N GLU A 23 2.36 18.69 1.43
CA GLU A 23 1.64 18.62 0.17
C GLU A 23 0.55 17.55 0.16
N VAL A 24 0.84 16.37 0.71
CA VAL A 24 -0.13 15.27 0.86
C VAL A 24 -1.32 15.72 1.72
N ALA A 25 -1.07 16.39 2.85
CA ALA A 25 -2.09 16.98 3.69
C ALA A 25 -2.90 18.05 2.94
N ARG A 26 -2.22 18.93 2.18
CA ARG A 26 -2.85 19.99 1.37
C ARG A 26 -3.74 19.43 0.27
N LEU A 27 -3.39 18.28 -0.31
CA LEU A 27 -4.18 17.58 -1.33
C LEU A 27 -5.35 16.78 -0.74
N GLY A 28 -5.49 16.70 0.58
CA GLY A 28 -6.57 15.97 1.25
C GLY A 28 -6.40 14.45 1.25
N ILE A 29 -5.16 13.97 1.09
CA ILE A 29 -4.83 12.55 1.26
C ILE A 29 -4.82 12.25 2.77
N GLY A 30 -5.58 11.24 3.18
CA GLY A 30 -5.79 10.93 4.59
C GLY A 30 -4.68 10.10 5.24
N GLY A 31 -3.90 9.39 4.42
CA GLY A 31 -2.77 8.61 4.89
C GLY A 31 -1.86 8.14 3.78
N ILE A 32 -0.64 7.80 4.17
CA ILE A 32 0.40 7.28 3.29
C ILE A 32 0.98 5.99 3.88
N ALA A 33 1.46 5.10 3.03
CA ALA A 33 2.25 3.95 3.42
C ALA A 33 3.69 4.11 2.94
N LEU A 34 4.60 4.15 3.90
CA LEU A 34 6.05 4.21 3.71
C LEU A 34 6.53 2.83 3.26
N ASN A 35 6.84 2.72 1.97
CA ASN A 35 7.26 1.48 1.34
C ASN A 35 8.78 1.30 1.47
N VAL A 36 9.18 0.12 1.94
CA VAL A 36 10.54 -0.39 1.93
C VAL A 36 10.60 -1.57 0.97
N GLU A 37 11.46 -1.49 -0.04
CA GLU A 37 11.74 -2.60 -0.94
C GLU A 37 12.91 -3.42 -0.39
N SER A 38 12.76 -4.74 -0.34
CA SER A 38 13.85 -5.63 0.08
C SER A 38 13.81 -6.95 -0.67
N ASP A 39 14.98 -7.43 -1.07
CA ASP A 39 15.16 -8.78 -1.57
C ASP A 39 15.09 -9.75 -0.39
N MET A 40 14.28 -10.81 -0.49
CA MET A 40 14.07 -11.77 0.61
C MET A 40 15.35 -12.51 1.07
N THR A 41 16.44 -12.36 0.34
CA THR A 41 17.78 -12.84 0.72
C THR A 41 18.37 -12.05 1.88
N THR A 42 17.99 -10.78 2.02
CA THR A 42 18.43 -9.88 3.08
C THR A 42 17.24 -9.63 4.00
N ALA A 43 17.44 -9.73 5.31
CA ALA A 43 16.36 -9.42 6.23
C ALA A 43 15.89 -7.97 5.99
N PRO A 44 14.57 -7.72 5.85
CA PRO A 44 14.08 -6.36 5.74
C PRO A 44 14.51 -5.56 6.98
N PRO A 45 14.71 -4.24 6.84
CA PRO A 45 15.03 -3.41 7.99
C PRO A 45 13.97 -3.58 9.07
N SER A 46 14.39 -3.42 10.32
CA SER A 46 13.44 -3.54 11.42
C SER A 46 12.43 -2.40 11.38
N LEU A 47 11.26 -2.59 12.00
CA LEU A 47 10.27 -1.51 12.13
C LEU A 47 10.85 -0.26 12.78
N ASP A 48 11.80 -0.42 13.69
CA ASP A 48 12.43 0.69 14.42
C ASP A 48 13.34 1.52 13.52
N ASP A 49 13.84 0.94 12.42
CA ASP A 49 14.63 1.66 11.43
C ASP A 49 13.75 2.53 10.51
N VAL A 50 12.49 2.13 10.31
CA VAL A 50 11.51 2.86 9.50
C VAL A 50 10.74 3.83 10.39
N GLN A 51 11.31 4.99 10.68
CA GLN A 51 10.66 6.01 11.49
C GLN A 51 9.61 6.79 10.68
N PRO A 52 8.42 7.07 11.25
CA PRO A 52 7.46 8.00 10.65
C PRO A 52 8.11 9.36 10.39
N TRP A 53 7.75 9.99 9.29
CA TRP A 53 8.26 11.30 8.91
C TRP A 53 7.62 12.40 9.76
N GLU A 54 8.43 13.36 10.19
CA GLU A 54 7.98 14.49 10.99
C GLU A 54 7.75 15.73 10.12
N ILE A 55 6.64 16.43 10.37
CA ILE A 55 6.41 17.75 9.78
C ILE A 55 7.23 18.76 10.57
N LYS A 56 8.42 19.10 10.06
CA LYS A 56 9.15 20.28 10.52
C LYS A 56 8.33 21.50 10.13
N GLN A 57 7.83 22.26 11.11
CA GLN A 57 7.11 23.51 10.85
C GLN A 57 8.04 24.50 10.13
N SER A 58 7.99 24.49 8.80
CA SER A 58 8.69 25.44 7.95
C SER A 58 7.96 26.78 8.01
N LYS A 59 8.69 27.84 8.34
CA LYS A 59 8.20 29.22 8.35
C LYS A 59 7.55 29.53 7.00
N LYS A 60 6.22 29.74 6.99
CA LYS A 60 5.36 30.15 5.85
C LYS A 60 6.13 30.57 4.61
N THR A 61 6.57 29.62 3.80
CA THR A 61 7.03 29.90 2.44
C THR A 61 5.79 29.97 1.55
N LYS A 62 5.66 31.09 0.82
CA LYS A 62 4.54 31.28 -0.13
C LYS A 62 4.51 30.11 -1.10
N PRO A 63 3.36 29.43 -1.29
CA PRO A 63 3.27 28.32 -2.23
C PRO A 63 3.52 28.84 -3.65
N GLN A 64 4.64 28.44 -4.23
CA GLN A 64 5.12 28.83 -5.57
C GLN A 64 4.76 27.72 -6.59
N LEU A 65 3.52 27.24 -6.56
CA LEU A 65 3.02 26.33 -7.57
C LEU A 65 1.55 26.63 -7.86
N HIS A 66 1.28 27.05 -9.10
CA HIS A 66 -0.06 27.25 -9.66
C HIS A 66 -0.72 25.88 -9.96
N GLY A 67 -0.83 25.02 -8.94
CA GLY A 67 -1.47 23.73 -9.06
C GLY A 67 -2.98 23.90 -9.17
N LEU A 68 -3.57 23.38 -10.25
CA LEU A 68 -5.01 23.28 -10.49
C LEU A 68 -5.73 22.83 -9.21
N ARG A 69 -6.44 23.77 -8.56
CA ARG A 69 -7.45 23.43 -7.58
C ARG A 69 -8.59 22.78 -8.35
N ILE A 70 -8.69 21.46 -8.32
CA ILE A 70 -9.97 20.79 -8.59
C ILE A 70 -10.84 21.14 -7.39
N VAL A 71 -11.53 22.28 -7.47
CA VAL A 71 -12.64 22.62 -6.58
C VAL A 71 -13.82 21.80 -7.09
N ASP A 72 -13.89 20.53 -6.73
CA ASP A 72 -15.13 19.78 -6.89
C ASP A 72 -16.11 20.31 -5.85
N GLY A 73 -17.13 21.01 -6.34
CA GLY A 73 -18.22 21.52 -5.52
C GLY A 73 -18.99 20.38 -4.86
N GLY A 74 -19.32 20.55 -3.59
CA GLY A 74 -20.55 19.97 -3.03
C GLY A 74 -20.45 18.79 -2.07
N HIS A 75 -19.26 18.30 -1.71
CA HIS A 75 -19.15 17.33 -0.60
C HIS A 75 -18.02 17.70 0.35
N ALA A 76 -18.39 18.32 1.47
CA ALA A 76 -17.53 18.37 2.65
C ALA A 76 -17.22 16.92 3.05
N LEU A 77 -16.03 16.46 2.68
CA LEU A 77 -15.48 15.18 3.12
C LEU A 77 -15.47 15.19 4.66
N PRO A 78 -15.98 14.14 5.31
CA PRO A 78 -16.06 14.10 6.75
C PRO A 78 -14.66 14.23 7.32
N SER A 79 -14.46 15.34 8.06
CA SER A 79 -13.34 15.61 8.96
C SER A 79 -11.97 15.16 8.43
N ALA A 80 -11.23 16.12 7.88
CA ALA A 80 -9.78 16.13 8.08
C ALA A 80 -9.50 15.73 9.54
N LEU A 81 -8.57 14.79 9.74
CA LEU A 81 -8.04 14.49 11.07
C LEU A 81 -7.78 15.83 11.79
N PRO A 82 -8.16 15.99 13.08
CA PRO A 82 -8.25 17.28 13.76
C PRO A 82 -7.03 18.21 13.65
N ASP A 83 -5.85 17.69 13.30
CA ASP A 83 -4.58 18.42 13.31
C ASP A 83 -3.82 18.47 11.97
N GLY A 84 -4.46 18.16 10.83
CA GLY A 84 -3.73 18.11 9.54
C GLY A 84 -2.66 17.03 9.50
N HIS A 85 -2.76 16.03 10.38
CA HIS A 85 -1.83 14.92 10.50
C HIS A 85 -2.19 13.85 9.46
N VAL A 86 -1.25 13.55 8.56
CA VAL A 86 -1.37 12.42 7.62
C VAL A 86 -1.05 11.13 8.37
N ARG A 87 -1.93 10.13 8.32
CA ARG A 87 -1.64 8.83 8.95
C ARG A 87 -0.54 8.12 8.17
N GLN A 88 0.49 7.65 8.84
CA GLN A 88 1.62 6.96 8.22
C GLN A 88 1.58 5.48 8.61
N LEU A 89 1.56 4.61 7.60
CA LEU A 89 1.65 3.16 7.74
C LEU A 89 3.02 2.69 7.25
N LYS A 90 3.51 1.58 7.77
CA LYS A 90 4.75 0.96 7.31
C LYS A 90 4.43 -0.22 6.41
N ARG A 91 4.98 -0.18 5.21
CA ARG A 91 4.78 -1.20 4.19
C ARG A 91 6.13 -1.79 3.80
N VAL A 92 6.14 -3.10 3.59
CA VAL A 92 7.26 -3.80 2.97
C VAL A 92 6.84 -4.39 1.63
N THR A 93 7.66 -4.23 0.61
CA THR A 93 7.50 -4.89 -0.69
C THR A 93 8.67 -5.85 -0.89
N LEU A 94 8.36 -7.15 -0.90
CA LEU A 94 9.37 -8.21 -1.01
C LEU A 94 9.51 -8.67 -2.45
N GLN A 95 10.74 -8.68 -2.96
CA GLN A 95 11.06 -9.30 -4.24
C GLN A 95 11.60 -10.70 -4.00
N CYS A 96 10.92 -11.69 -4.61
CA CYS A 96 11.23 -13.10 -4.39
C CYS A 96 11.12 -13.88 -5.70
N GLU A 97 12.19 -14.58 -6.06
CA GLU A 97 12.19 -15.55 -7.16
C GLU A 97 12.13 -17.00 -6.65
N ASP A 98 12.72 -17.24 -5.47
CA ASP A 98 12.88 -18.58 -4.91
C ASP A 98 11.70 -19.06 -4.06
N MET A 99 11.22 -20.28 -4.32
CA MET A 99 10.12 -20.90 -3.58
C MET A 99 10.46 -21.18 -2.10
N ASN A 100 11.73 -21.47 -1.82
CA ASN A 100 12.19 -21.73 -0.46
C ASN A 100 12.09 -20.46 0.41
N ALA A 101 12.49 -19.32 -0.15
CA ALA A 101 12.40 -18.02 0.50
C ALA A 101 10.93 -17.59 0.73
N LEU A 102 10.05 -17.90 -0.23
CA LEU A 102 8.60 -17.71 -0.10
C LEU A 102 7.98 -18.50 1.05
N ARG A 103 8.48 -19.71 1.33
CA ARG A 103 7.99 -20.53 2.44
C ARG A 103 8.37 -19.95 3.79
N SER A 104 9.54 -19.34 3.90
CA SER A 104 9.98 -18.67 5.12
C SER A 104 9.23 -17.35 5.40
N LEU A 105 8.53 -16.79 4.42
CA LEU A 105 7.74 -15.56 4.56
C LEU A 105 6.77 -15.62 5.74
N ASN A 106 5.95 -16.68 5.79
CA ASN A 106 4.91 -16.86 6.81
C ASN A 106 5.48 -17.09 8.22
N THR A 107 6.77 -17.43 8.32
CA THR A 107 7.46 -17.65 9.61
C THR A 107 8.25 -16.42 10.04
N ASN A 108 8.47 -15.46 9.14
CA ASN A 108 9.29 -14.29 9.40
C ASN A 108 8.49 -13.24 10.21
N LYS A 109 8.75 -13.19 11.51
CA LYS A 109 8.11 -12.25 12.43
C LYS A 109 8.38 -10.78 12.10
N ILE A 110 9.51 -10.46 11.46
CA ILE A 110 9.85 -9.08 11.09
C ILE A 110 8.89 -8.60 10.01
N VAL A 111 8.63 -9.43 9.00
CA VAL A 111 7.69 -9.11 7.92
C VAL A 111 6.27 -8.96 8.45
N GLN A 112 5.83 -9.87 9.32
CA GLN A 112 4.49 -9.83 9.92
C GLN A 112 4.26 -8.64 10.86
N ALA A 113 5.33 -7.96 11.28
CA ALA A 113 5.21 -6.80 12.15
C ALA A 113 4.89 -5.51 11.35
N TYR A 114 5.07 -5.51 10.03
CA TYR A 114 4.65 -4.40 9.16
C TYR A 114 3.12 -4.27 9.10
N ASP A 115 2.64 -3.05 8.89
CA ASP A 115 1.20 -2.80 8.75
C ASP A 115 0.64 -3.38 7.44
N ILE A 116 1.48 -3.41 6.39
CA ILE A 116 1.12 -3.87 5.06
C ILE A 116 2.26 -4.70 4.49
N VAL A 117 1.96 -5.94 4.10
CA VAL A 117 2.90 -6.85 3.43
C VAL A 117 2.53 -6.99 1.96
N ALA A 118 3.44 -6.52 1.10
CA ALA A 118 3.34 -6.68 -0.34
C ALA A 118 4.44 -7.61 -0.86
N VAL A 119 4.12 -8.41 -1.88
CA VAL A 119 5.11 -9.24 -2.58
C VAL A 119 5.02 -9.00 -4.08
N GLU A 120 6.18 -8.84 -4.71
CA GLU A 120 6.28 -8.69 -6.16
C GLU A 120 6.35 -10.05 -6.85
N ALA A 121 5.38 -10.33 -7.72
CA ALA A 121 5.30 -11.62 -8.40
C ALA A 121 6.14 -11.62 -9.68
N LEU A 122 7.37 -12.12 -9.59
CA LEU A 122 8.32 -12.20 -10.72
C LEU A 122 8.10 -13.44 -11.62
N SER A 123 7.50 -14.51 -11.09
CA SER A 123 7.29 -15.77 -11.82
C SER A 123 5.90 -16.35 -11.58
N GLY A 124 5.40 -17.11 -12.56
CA GLY A 124 4.08 -17.75 -12.45
C GLY A 124 3.99 -18.76 -11.31
N ARG A 125 5.11 -19.38 -10.92
CA ARG A 125 5.19 -20.29 -9.76
C ARG A 125 5.04 -19.53 -8.44
N VAL A 126 5.72 -18.39 -8.33
CA VAL A 126 5.60 -17.45 -7.20
C VAL A 126 4.16 -16.99 -7.08
N PHE A 127 3.58 -16.50 -8.18
CA PHE A 127 2.19 -16.06 -8.21
C PHE A 127 1.20 -17.12 -7.73
N GLN A 128 1.39 -18.38 -8.17
CA GLN A 128 0.52 -19.48 -7.74
C GLN A 128 0.62 -19.70 -6.22
N TYR A 129 1.84 -19.78 -5.69
CA TYR A 129 2.06 -19.96 -4.26
C TYR A 129 1.47 -18.79 -3.45
N LEU A 130 1.62 -17.54 -3.93
CA LEU A 130 1.07 -16.37 -3.25
C LEU A 130 -0.45 -16.45 -3.13
N CYS A 131 -1.14 -16.92 -4.17
CA CYS A 131 -2.59 -17.10 -4.15
C CYS A 131 -3.03 -18.29 -3.26
N GLU A 132 -2.20 -19.32 -3.10
CA GLU A 132 -2.56 -20.60 -2.45
C GLU A 132 -2.05 -20.77 -1.02
N HIS A 133 -0.97 -20.12 -0.61
CA HIS A 133 -0.31 -20.43 0.66
C HIS A 133 0.29 -19.23 1.39
N ALA A 134 0.52 -18.11 0.72
CA ALA A 134 1.13 -16.96 1.38
C ALA A 134 0.12 -16.16 2.21
N ASP A 135 0.60 -15.61 3.31
CA ASP A 135 -0.11 -14.68 4.17
C ASP A 135 0.38 -13.25 3.84
N VAL A 136 -0.24 -12.64 2.82
CA VAL A 136 0.15 -11.34 2.27
C VAL A 136 -1.08 -10.50 1.98
N ASP A 137 -0.96 -9.18 2.11
CA ASP A 137 -2.08 -8.27 1.86
C ASP A 137 -2.18 -7.89 0.39
N LEU A 138 -1.03 -7.65 -0.25
CA LEU A 138 -0.96 -7.18 -1.63
C LEU A 138 0.01 -8.00 -2.47
N ILE A 139 -0.40 -8.26 -3.72
CA ILE A 139 0.48 -8.79 -4.76
C ILE A 139 0.75 -7.65 -5.74
N SER A 140 2.00 -7.22 -5.81
CA SER A 140 2.47 -6.15 -6.70
C SER A 140 2.91 -6.71 -8.05
N PHE A 141 2.58 -5.98 -9.12
CA PHE A 141 3.08 -6.25 -10.47
C PHE A 141 3.85 -5.05 -11.03
N ASP A 142 5.05 -5.33 -11.53
CA ASP A 142 5.77 -4.42 -12.42
C ASP A 142 5.22 -4.56 -13.84
N MET A 143 4.76 -3.44 -14.41
CA MET A 143 4.23 -3.36 -15.78
C MET A 143 5.15 -2.61 -16.74
N THR A 144 6.38 -2.25 -16.34
CA THR A 144 7.42 -1.78 -17.28
C THR A 144 7.67 -2.82 -18.36
N CYS A 145 7.69 -4.09 -17.95
CA CYS A 145 7.93 -5.24 -18.78
C CYS A 145 6.66 -6.07 -18.91
N ARG A 146 6.53 -6.79 -20.02
CA ARG A 146 5.48 -7.78 -20.17
C ARG A 146 5.67 -8.86 -19.11
N LEU A 147 4.65 -9.11 -18.28
CA LEU A 147 4.68 -10.16 -17.28
C LEU A 147 5.12 -11.50 -17.89
N PRO A 148 6.06 -12.22 -17.26
CA PRO A 148 6.62 -13.47 -17.80
C PRO A 148 5.63 -14.64 -17.70
N PHE A 149 4.45 -14.43 -17.11
CA PHE A 149 3.40 -15.42 -16.97
C PHE A 149 2.02 -14.82 -17.29
N GLN A 150 1.05 -15.70 -17.55
CA GLN A 150 -0.34 -15.30 -17.74
C GLN A 150 -1.10 -15.33 -16.41
N LEU A 151 -1.81 -14.24 -16.11
CA LEU A 151 -2.72 -14.17 -14.98
C LEU A 151 -3.92 -15.09 -15.23
N ARG A 152 -3.97 -16.21 -14.50
CA ARG A 152 -5.07 -17.15 -14.57
C ARG A 152 -6.21 -16.65 -13.68
N LYS A 153 -7.40 -16.44 -14.27
CA LYS A 153 -8.63 -16.09 -13.56
C LYS A 153 -8.90 -16.93 -12.30
N PRO A 154 -8.78 -18.28 -12.30
CA PRO A 154 -9.03 -19.06 -11.09
C PRO A 154 -8.08 -18.71 -9.93
N MET A 155 -6.83 -18.35 -10.22
CA MET A 155 -5.86 -17.96 -9.20
C MET A 155 -6.18 -16.59 -8.61
N VAL A 156 -6.57 -15.64 -9.47
CA VAL A 156 -7.03 -14.31 -9.07
C VAL A 156 -8.27 -14.43 -8.17
N ASP A 157 -9.23 -15.28 -8.54
CA ASP A 157 -10.42 -15.51 -7.73
C ASP A 157 -10.10 -16.15 -6.38
N LEU A 158 -9.11 -17.05 -6.34
CA LEU A 158 -8.64 -17.66 -5.10
C LEU A 158 -8.02 -16.61 -4.16
N ALA A 159 -7.18 -15.73 -4.70
CA ALA A 159 -6.58 -14.63 -3.94
C ALA A 159 -7.63 -13.66 -3.41
N ILE A 160 -8.62 -13.27 -4.23
CA ILE A 160 -9.71 -12.39 -3.82
C ILE A 160 -10.55 -13.04 -2.71
N LYS A 161 -10.83 -14.34 -2.80
CA LYS A 161 -11.55 -15.08 -1.73
C LYS A 161 -10.81 -15.07 -0.40
N ARG A 162 -9.49 -14.94 -0.42
CA ARG A 162 -8.63 -14.82 0.76
C ARG A 162 -8.49 -13.39 1.27
N GLY A 163 -9.00 -12.41 0.53
CA GLY A 163 -8.85 -10.99 0.85
C GLY A 163 -7.51 -10.40 0.42
N ILE A 164 -6.77 -11.06 -0.48
CA ILE A 164 -5.54 -10.53 -1.05
C ILE A 164 -5.88 -9.57 -2.19
N TYR A 165 -5.23 -8.41 -2.20
CA TYR A 165 -5.42 -7.38 -3.22
C TYR A 165 -4.29 -7.38 -4.24
N PHE A 166 -4.56 -6.84 -5.41
CA PHE A 166 -3.58 -6.70 -6.48
C PHE A 166 -3.21 -5.23 -6.64
N GLU A 167 -1.92 -4.96 -6.64
CA GLU A 167 -1.38 -3.63 -6.89
C GLU A 167 -0.66 -3.59 -8.22
N VAL A 168 -0.75 -2.42 -8.84
CA VAL A 168 -0.09 -2.11 -10.08
C VAL A 168 0.84 -0.91 -9.88
N LYS A 169 2.16 -1.11 -10.06
CA LYS A 169 3.15 -0.02 -9.94
C LYS A 169 3.01 0.96 -11.11
N TYR A 170 2.33 2.07 -10.87
CA TYR A 170 2.03 3.06 -11.92
C TYR A 170 3.23 3.93 -12.32
N MET A 171 4.10 4.30 -11.37
CA MET A 171 5.25 5.18 -11.63
C MET A 171 6.19 4.63 -12.72
N GLN A 172 6.37 3.32 -12.69
CA GLN A 172 7.13 2.55 -13.67
C GLN A 172 6.52 2.65 -15.09
N ALA A 173 5.20 2.69 -15.21
CA ALA A 173 4.52 2.86 -16.49
C ALA A 173 4.67 4.27 -17.08
N LEU A 174 5.00 5.29 -16.26
CA LEU A 174 5.18 6.67 -16.69
C LEU A 174 6.58 6.97 -17.27
N GLY A 175 7.60 6.19 -16.92
CA GLY A 175 9.00 6.45 -17.31
C GLY A 175 9.40 5.96 -18.71
N GLY A 176 8.54 5.21 -19.40
CA GLY A 176 8.89 4.53 -20.66
C GLY A 176 8.29 5.17 -21.92
N THR A 177 9.09 5.28 -22.99
CA THR A 177 8.71 5.58 -24.39
C THR A 177 7.76 4.52 -25.00
N LEU A 178 7.32 3.50 -24.25
CA LEU A 178 6.43 2.44 -24.72
C LEU A 178 4.97 2.88 -24.68
N ARG A 179 4.65 3.63 -25.75
CA ARG A 179 3.33 3.99 -26.24
C ARG A 179 2.47 2.73 -26.45
N GLY A 180 1.51 2.52 -25.56
CA GLY A 180 0.24 1.86 -25.89
C GLY A 180 0.00 0.49 -25.26
N LYS A 181 -1.16 0.41 -24.58
CA LYS A 181 -1.86 -0.79 -24.09
C LYS A 181 -1.56 -1.26 -22.67
N VAL A 182 -1.58 -0.35 -21.70
CA VAL A 182 -1.87 -0.72 -20.31
C VAL A 182 -3.01 0.14 -19.78
N ALA A 183 -4.24 -0.33 -19.98
CA ALA A 183 -5.44 0.27 -19.40
C ALA A 183 -5.57 -0.21 -17.95
N CYS A 184 -4.96 0.53 -17.02
CA CYS A 184 -5.15 0.28 -15.60
C CYS A 184 -6.37 1.07 -15.11
N ARG A 185 -7.47 0.37 -14.81
CA ARG A 185 -8.67 0.95 -14.20
C ARG A 185 -8.34 1.13 -12.71
N LEU A 186 -8.19 2.39 -12.28
CA LEU A 186 -7.88 2.75 -10.89
C LEU A 186 -8.91 2.11 -9.94
N ILE A 187 -8.45 1.23 -9.05
CA ILE A 187 -9.32 0.54 -8.08
C ILE A 187 -9.67 1.54 -6.98
N HIS A 188 -10.97 1.79 -6.82
CA HIS A 188 -11.54 2.60 -5.75
C HIS A 188 -11.58 1.76 -4.47
N PHE A 189 -10.63 1.99 -3.54
CA PHE A 189 -10.62 1.34 -2.24
C PHE A 189 -11.59 2.05 -1.30
N GLN A 190 -12.81 1.55 -1.17
CA GLN A 190 -13.69 1.91 -0.04
C GLN A 190 -13.39 0.97 1.12
N THR A 191 -12.74 1.51 2.15
CA THR A 191 -12.64 0.83 3.44
C THR A 191 -14.04 0.62 4.01
N ARG A 192 -14.44 -0.65 4.18
CA ARG A 192 -15.64 -1.03 4.91
C ARG A 192 -15.41 -0.75 6.39
N ALA A 193 -15.90 0.39 6.88
CA ALA A 193 -16.12 0.61 8.30
C ALA A 193 -17.27 -0.31 8.75
N ALA A 194 -16.94 -1.44 9.39
CA ALA A 194 -17.87 -2.15 10.27
C ALA A 194 -17.30 -1.92 11.69
N GLY A 195 -17.85 -1.03 12.52
CA GLY A 195 -19.27 -1.00 12.87
C GLY A 195 -19.50 -2.04 13.96
N ALA A 196 -19.04 -1.73 15.17
CA ALA A 196 -19.27 -2.53 16.36
C ALA A 196 -20.78 -2.59 16.64
N THR A 197 -21.39 -3.75 16.45
CA THR A 197 -22.72 -4.06 16.98
C THR A 197 -22.54 -5.01 18.16
N SER A 198 -22.80 -4.48 19.35
CA SER A 198 -22.97 -5.24 20.59
C SER A 198 -24.06 -6.30 20.43
N SER A 199 -23.71 -7.56 20.63
CA SER A 199 -24.66 -8.67 20.78
C SER A 199 -25.07 -8.83 22.26
N PRO A 200 -26.37 -9.03 22.57
CA PRO A 200 -26.85 -9.20 23.94
C PRO A 200 -26.68 -10.65 24.46
N MET A 201 -26.51 -10.78 25.78
CA MET A 201 -26.43 -12.03 26.53
C MET A 201 -27.65 -12.95 26.33
N PRO A 202 -27.49 -14.28 26.33
CA PRO A 202 -28.63 -15.20 26.40
C PRO A 202 -29.13 -15.32 27.85
N ALA A 203 -30.45 -15.19 28.00
CA ALA A 203 -31.16 -15.44 29.24
C ALA A 203 -31.16 -16.93 29.59
N ALA A 204 -30.93 -17.24 30.87
CA ALA A 204 -31.13 -18.56 31.45
C ALA A 204 -32.61 -18.96 31.37
N SER A 205 -32.88 -20.17 30.87
CA SER A 205 -34.17 -20.85 31.09
C SER A 205 -33.97 -22.05 32.00
N SER A 206 -34.47 -21.93 33.21
CA SER A 206 -34.84 -23.02 34.10
C SER A 206 -36.11 -23.70 33.58
N VAL A 207 -36.05 -24.99 33.29
CA VAL A 207 -37.05 -26.03 33.67
C VAL A 207 -36.32 -27.36 33.74
#